data_AF-A0A132CI23-F1
#
_entry.id   AF-A0A132CI23-F1
#
_cell.length_a   1.000
_cell.length_b   1.000
_cell.length_c   1.000
_cell.angle_alpha   90.00
_cell.angle_beta   90.00
_cell.angle_gamma   90.00
#
_symmetry.space_group_name_H-M   'P 1'
#
loop_
_entity.id
_entity.type
_entity.pdbx_description
1 polymer ?
#
loop_
_entity_poly.entity_id
_entity_poly.type
_entity_poly.pdbx_seq_one_letter_code
_entity_poly.pdbx_strand_id
1 'polypeptide(L)'
;MVDALTFEHLDCVSWMYLSGEWANPKWQVLQSYSVPVLQVDRVRRAIADKTEKAKKYQQCDAYWLLITVDFWDPSQDQGVDWPSGEVLEFGPYERIFLYKSTYRRVVEIPRT
;
A
#
# COMPACT_ATOMS: atom_id res chain seq x y z
N MET A 1 -21.96 5.30 -4.93
CA MET A 1 -21.42 4.48 -6.03
C MET A 1 -22.05 5.00 -7.31
N VAL A 2 -21.25 5.34 -8.33
CA VAL A 2 -21.80 5.68 -9.65
C VAL A 2 -22.22 4.36 -10.31
N ASP A 3 -23.42 4.31 -10.88
CA ASP A 3 -23.93 3.10 -11.53
C ASP A 3 -23.02 2.69 -12.70
N ALA A 4 -22.56 1.44 -12.68
CA ALA A 4 -21.63 0.89 -13.67
C ALA A 4 -22.18 0.97 -15.10
N LEU A 5 -23.51 0.92 -15.27
CA LEU A 5 -24.19 1.01 -16.57
C LEU A 5 -24.01 2.36 -17.28
N THR A 6 -23.50 3.38 -16.58
CA THR A 6 -23.46 4.75 -17.11
C THR A 6 -22.31 4.97 -18.12
N PHE A 7 -21.28 4.12 -18.15
CA PHE A 7 -20.06 4.36 -18.95
C PHE A 7 -19.55 3.15 -19.73
N GLU A 8 -20.34 2.08 -19.85
CA GLU A 8 -19.96 0.88 -20.63
C GLU A 8 -19.66 1.18 -22.11
N HIS A 9 -20.16 2.29 -22.64
CA HIS A 9 -19.89 2.76 -24.00
C HIS A 9 -18.53 3.46 -24.18
N LEU A 10 -17.76 3.64 -23.10
CA LEU A 10 -16.44 4.27 -23.12
C LEU A 10 -15.35 3.20 -23.00
N ASP A 11 -14.95 2.62 -24.12
CA ASP A 11 -13.96 1.52 -24.21
C ASP A 11 -12.61 1.81 -23.54
N CYS A 12 -12.28 3.08 -23.28
CA CYS A 12 -11.03 3.52 -22.68
C CYS A 12 -11.12 3.82 -21.16
N VAL A 13 -12.29 3.67 -20.53
CA VAL A 13 -12.51 3.99 -19.11
C VAL A 13 -12.70 2.70 -18.32
N SER A 14 -11.70 2.34 -17.51
CA SER A 14 -11.77 1.13 -16.67
C SER A 14 -12.47 1.35 -15.32
N TRP A 15 -12.41 2.56 -14.77
CA TRP A 15 -13.04 2.91 -13.49
C TRP A 15 -13.19 4.43 -13.35
N MET A 16 -14.11 4.85 -12.48
CA MET A 16 -14.31 6.26 -12.12
C MET A 16 -14.41 6.38 -10.60
N TYR A 17 -13.84 7.44 -10.04
CA TYR A 17 -13.92 7.74 -8.62
C TYR A 17 -14.07 9.24 -8.38
N LEU A 18 -14.61 9.58 -7.22
CA LEU A 18 -14.67 10.94 -6.70
C LEU A 18 -14.06 10.91 -5.30
N SER A 19 -12.95 11.63 -5.08
CA SER A 19 -12.29 11.68 -3.76
C SER A 19 -13.07 12.53 -2.74
N GLY A 20 -13.92 13.45 -3.20
CA GLY A 20 -14.68 14.37 -2.35
C GLY A 20 -13.84 15.48 -1.70
N GLU A 21 -12.55 15.55 -2.01
CA GLU A 21 -11.59 16.46 -1.37
C GLU A 21 -11.63 17.90 -1.92
N TRP A 22 -12.32 18.11 -3.04
CA TRP A 22 -12.31 19.38 -3.77
C TRP A 22 -13.69 20.04 -3.77
N ALA A 23 -13.75 21.33 -3.40
CA ALA A 23 -15.00 22.10 -3.36
C ALA A 23 -15.70 22.26 -4.73
N ASN A 24 -14.95 22.12 -5.83
CA ASN A 24 -15.48 22.10 -7.19
C ASN A 24 -14.74 21.03 -8.01
N PRO A 25 -15.11 19.74 -7.87
CA PRO A 25 -14.39 18.65 -8.49
C PRO A 25 -14.53 18.72 -10.02
N LYS A 26 -13.41 18.61 -10.74
CA LYS A 26 -13.39 18.47 -12.19
C LYS A 26 -13.02 17.04 -12.55
N TRP A 27 -13.73 16.46 -13.51
CA TRP A 27 -13.35 15.18 -14.11
C TRP A 27 -12.02 15.32 -14.83
N GLN A 28 -11.11 14.39 -14.59
CA GLN A 28 -9.81 14.32 -15.24
C GLN A 28 -9.53 12.88 -15.66
N VAL A 29 -8.96 12.71 -16.85
CA VAL A 29 -8.41 11.41 -17.27
C VAL A 29 -7.09 11.22 -16.55
N LEU A 30 -6.92 10.05 -15.97
CA LEU A 30 -5.77 9.75 -15.15
C LEU A 30 -5.33 8.32 -15.38
N GLN A 31 -4.02 8.12 -15.51
CA GLN A 31 -3.44 6.80 -15.65
C GLN A 31 -3.44 6.11 -14.29
N SER A 32 -3.95 4.88 -14.26
CA SER A 32 -3.88 4.00 -13.10
C SER A 32 -3.27 2.68 -13.52
N TYR A 33 -2.88 1.87 -12.55
CA TYR A 33 -2.22 0.60 -12.79
C TYR A 33 -3.05 -0.56 -12.26
N SER A 34 -3.19 -1.60 -13.08
CA SER A 34 -3.80 -2.88 -12.67
C SER A 34 -2.76 -3.74 -11.97
N VAL A 35 -2.41 -3.36 -10.74
CA VAL A 35 -1.47 -4.09 -9.88
C VAL A 35 -2.19 -4.63 -8.63
N PRO A 36 -1.64 -5.65 -7.96
CA PRO A 36 -2.28 -6.23 -6.77
C PRO A 36 -2.54 -5.20 -5.68
N VAL A 37 -3.56 -5.45 -4.85
CA VAL A 37 -3.88 -4.59 -3.69
C VAL A 37 -2.74 -4.64 -2.68
N LEU A 38 -2.29 -5.83 -2.29
CA LEU A 38 -1.10 -6.03 -1.47
C LEU A 38 -0.60 -7.46 -1.71
N GLN A 39 0.69 -7.61 -2.04
CA GLN A 39 1.33 -8.93 -2.12
C GLN A 39 2.16 -9.17 -0.86
N VAL A 40 1.69 -10.07 0.01
CA VAL A 40 2.37 -10.41 1.28
C VAL A 40 3.82 -10.86 1.04
N ASP A 41 4.09 -11.59 -0.03
CA ASP A 41 5.45 -12.03 -0.38
C ASP A 41 6.39 -10.87 -0.74
N ARG A 42 5.88 -9.76 -1.27
CA ARG A 42 6.70 -8.55 -1.48
C ARG A 42 7.05 -7.90 -0.15
N VAL A 43 6.11 -7.89 0.80
CA VAL A 43 6.36 -7.41 2.17
C VAL A 43 7.41 -8.29 2.86
N ARG A 44 7.29 -9.62 2.76
CA ARG A 44 8.30 -10.59 3.26
C ARG A 44 9.70 -10.29 2.72
N ARG A 45 9.82 -10.11 1.40
CA ARG A 45 11.11 -9.77 0.76
C ARG A 45 11.64 -8.41 1.24
N ALA A 46 10.78 -7.39 1.33
CA ALA A 46 11.18 -6.09 1.84
C ALA A 46 11.72 -6.18 3.27
N ILE A 47 11.10 -6.99 4.13
CA ILE A 47 11.56 -7.21 5.51
C ILE A 47 12.88 -7.95 5.53
N ALA A 48 13.06 -8.99 4.73
CA ALA A 48 14.33 -9.71 4.63
C ALA A 48 15.48 -8.77 4.20
N ASP A 49 15.28 -7.99 3.14
CA ASP A 49 16.26 -7.01 2.65
C ASP A 49 16.60 -5.95 3.70
N LYS A 50 15.59 -5.49 4.46
CA LYS A 50 15.77 -4.48 5.51
C LYS A 50 16.42 -5.09 6.74
N THR A 51 16.15 -6.35 7.06
CA THR A 51 16.80 -7.09 8.15
C THR A 51 18.31 -7.21 7.90
N GLU A 52 18.73 -7.51 6.68
CA GLU A 52 20.16 -7.52 6.33
C GLU A 52 20.82 -6.14 6.46
N LYS A 53 20.09 -5.06 6.15
CA LYS A 53 20.56 -3.68 6.34
C LYS A 53 20.65 -3.31 7.83
N ALA A 54 19.69 -3.75 8.64
CA ALA A 54 19.63 -3.46 10.07
C ALA A 54 20.84 -4.00 10.85
N LYS A 55 21.52 -5.05 10.36
CA LYS A 55 22.77 -5.56 10.95
C LYS A 55 23.89 -4.51 11.01
N LYS A 56 23.80 -3.46 10.20
CA LYS A 56 24.77 -2.36 10.15
C LYS A 56 24.32 -1.12 10.95
N TYR A 57 23.13 -1.16 11.53
CA TYR A 57 22.61 -0.05 12.32
C TYR A 57 23.22 -0.06 13.72
N GLN A 58 23.28 1.13 14.32
CA GLN A 58 23.69 1.28 15.71
C GLN A 58 22.68 0.60 16.62
N GLN A 59 23.16 -0.18 17.59
CA GLN A 59 22.30 -0.81 18.59
C GLN A 59 21.44 0.22 19.34
N CYS A 60 20.16 -0.09 19.47
CA CYS A 60 19.16 0.68 20.19
C CYS A 60 18.16 -0.26 20.85
N ASP A 61 17.25 0.29 21.67
CA ASP A 61 16.28 -0.51 22.43
C ASP A 61 15.29 -1.24 21.53
N ALA A 62 14.92 -0.63 20.40
CA ALA A 62 13.98 -1.21 19.44
C ALA A 62 14.19 -0.66 18.03
N TYR A 63 13.92 -1.50 17.03
CA TYR A 63 13.79 -1.09 15.63
C TYR A 63 12.34 -1.19 15.20
N TRP A 64 11.82 -0.15 14.55
CA TRP A 64 10.51 -0.20 13.89
C TRP A 64 10.70 -0.04 12.38
N LEU A 65 9.94 -0.79 11.59
CA LEU A 65 10.00 -0.73 10.14
C LEU A 65 8.73 -0.09 9.58
N LEU A 66 8.92 0.95 8.78
CA LEU A 66 7.85 1.56 7.97
C LEU A 66 8.06 1.20 6.50
N ILE A 67 7.09 0.52 5.90
CA ILE A 67 7.06 0.21 4.47
C ILE A 67 6.04 1.14 3.83
N THR A 68 6.51 2.01 2.94
CA THR A 68 5.63 2.94 2.21
C THR A 68 5.13 2.26 0.94
N VAL A 69 3.84 2.42 0.66
CA VAL A 69 3.17 1.99 -0.55
C VAL A 69 2.70 3.24 -1.28
N ASP A 70 3.29 3.50 -2.44
CA ASP A 70 2.93 4.57 -3.36
C ASP A 70 2.11 3.99 -4.51
N PHE A 71 0.80 4.24 -4.48
CA PHE A 71 -0.13 3.74 -5.49
C PHE A 71 0.08 4.39 -6.88
N TRP A 72 0.80 5.51 -6.96
CA TRP A 72 1.20 6.14 -8.22
C TRP A 72 2.42 5.48 -8.88
N ASP A 73 3.13 4.60 -8.17
CA ASP A 73 4.25 3.86 -8.71
C ASP A 73 3.75 2.51 -9.30
N PRO A 74 3.86 2.29 -10.63
CA PRO A 74 3.43 1.04 -11.25
C PRO A 74 4.16 -0.21 -10.74
N SER A 75 5.31 -0.07 -10.11
CA SER A 75 6.07 -1.18 -9.54
C SER A 75 5.56 -1.63 -8.16
N GLN A 76 4.72 -0.81 -7.52
CA GLN A 76 4.24 -1.02 -6.16
C GLN A 76 2.80 -1.56 -6.12
N ASP A 77 2.36 -1.97 -4.93
CA ASP A 77 1.00 -2.45 -4.71
C ASP A 77 0.02 -1.27 -4.53
N GLN A 78 -1.29 -1.49 -4.66
CA GLN A 78 -2.29 -0.42 -4.58
C GLN A 78 -2.80 -0.13 -3.17
N GLY A 79 -2.47 -0.92 -2.16
CA GLY A 79 -3.14 -0.93 -0.86
C GLY A 79 -2.25 -1.38 0.28
N VAL A 80 -2.82 -1.33 1.49
CA VAL A 80 -2.11 -1.64 2.75
C VAL A 80 -2.94 -2.52 3.69
N ASP A 81 -4.07 -3.03 3.20
CA ASP A 81 -4.93 -3.93 3.97
C ASP A 81 -4.21 -5.26 4.19
N TRP A 82 -3.89 -5.55 5.44
CA TRP A 82 -3.26 -6.82 5.79
C TRP A 82 -4.29 -7.95 5.71
N PRO A 83 -4.04 -8.99 4.91
CA PRO A 83 -4.95 -10.14 4.80
C PRO A 83 -5.10 -10.91 6.12
N SER A 84 -6.33 -11.32 6.43
CA SER A 84 -6.65 -12.13 7.61
C SER A 84 -5.95 -13.49 7.56
N GLY A 85 -5.35 -13.89 8.69
CA GLY A 85 -4.67 -15.18 8.83
C GLY A 85 -3.24 -15.23 8.27
N GLU A 86 -2.77 -14.14 7.64
CA GLU A 86 -1.40 -14.06 7.16
C GLU A 86 -0.45 -13.70 8.30
N VAL A 87 0.62 -14.49 8.39
CA VAL A 87 1.64 -14.43 9.43
C VAL A 87 2.97 -13.98 8.83
N LEU A 88 3.75 -13.26 9.64
CA LEU A 88 4.99 -12.63 9.21
C LEU A 88 6.05 -12.68 10.30
N GLU A 89 7.27 -13.06 9.91
CA GLU A 89 8.44 -12.98 10.78
C GLU A 89 8.97 -11.54 10.80
N PHE A 90 9.06 -10.95 11.99
CA PHE A 90 9.45 -9.55 12.14
C PHE A 90 10.98 -9.36 12.18
N GLY A 91 11.76 -10.43 12.32
CA GLY A 91 13.20 -10.33 12.47
C GLY A 91 13.60 -9.42 13.65
N PRO A 92 14.47 -8.42 13.47
CA PRO A 92 14.91 -7.53 14.54
C PRO A 92 13.89 -6.43 14.89
N TYR A 93 12.78 -6.34 14.15
CA TYR A 93 11.81 -5.26 14.33
C TYR A 93 10.80 -5.58 15.43
N GLU A 94 10.57 -4.64 16.34
CA GLU A 94 9.50 -4.76 17.34
C GLU A 94 8.13 -4.61 16.67
N ARG A 95 8.04 -3.70 15.69
CA ARG A 95 6.82 -3.31 14.98
C ARG A 95 7.08 -3.08 13.51
N ILE A 96 6.11 -3.45 12.68
CA ILE A 96 6.14 -3.23 11.24
C ILE A 96 4.83 -2.57 10.80
N PHE A 97 4.95 -1.48 10.06
CA PHE A 97 3.84 -0.67 9.58
C PHE A 97 3.84 -0.59 8.05
N LEU A 98 2.67 -0.71 7.45
CA LEU A 98 2.41 -0.36 6.07
C LEU A 98 1.80 1.04 6.01
N TYR A 99 2.36 1.91 5.17
CA TYR A 99 1.92 3.30 5.04
C TYR A 99 1.51 3.62 3.62
N LYS A 100 0.24 3.98 3.44
CA LYS A 100 -0.29 4.50 2.16
C LYS A 100 -0.28 6.02 2.21
N SER A 101 0.63 6.61 1.43
CA SER A 101 0.90 8.06 1.42
C SER A 101 -0.32 8.89 1.04
N THR A 102 -1.07 8.47 0.02
CA THR A 102 -2.23 9.18 -0.55
C THR A 102 -3.32 9.49 0.46
N TYR A 103 -3.62 8.52 1.32
CA TYR A 103 -4.71 8.61 2.28
C TYR A 103 -4.21 8.77 3.71
N ARG A 104 -2.90 9.00 3.88
CA ARG A 104 -2.22 9.07 5.18
C ARG A 104 -2.60 7.90 6.10
N ARG A 105 -2.79 6.72 5.50
CA ARG A 105 -3.30 5.54 6.18
C ARG A 105 -2.13 4.69 6.63
N VAL A 106 -2.11 4.34 7.90
CA VAL A 106 -1.12 3.44 8.51
C VAL A 106 -1.84 2.17 8.95
N VAL A 107 -1.27 1.02 8.64
CA VAL A 107 -1.72 -0.30 9.12
C VAL A 107 -0.54 -0.96 9.82
N GLU A 108 -0.72 -1.31 11.09
CA GLU A 108 0.24 -2.14 11.82
C GLU A 108 0.00 -3.61 11.45
N ILE A 109 1.07 -4.31 11.09
CA ILE A 109 1.00 -5.74 10.82
C ILE A 109 0.82 -6.47 12.15
N PRO A 110 -0.16 -7.38 12.29
CA PRO A 110 -0.33 -8.15 13.51
C PRO A 110 0.92 -9.00 13.79
N ARG A 111 1.36 -9.00 15.04
CA ARG A 111 2.38 -9.91 15.53
C ARG A 111 1.70 -11.21 15.96
N THR A 112 2.16 -12.34 15.43
CA THR A 112 1.82 -13.68 15.94
C THR A 112 2.46 -13.99 17.28
#